data_AF-A0A2V2BA62-F1
#
_entry.id   AF-A0A2V2BA62-F1
#
_cell.length_a   1.000
_cell.length_b   1.000
_cell.length_c   1.000
_cell.angle_alpha   90.00
_cell.angle_beta   90.00
_cell.angle_gamma   90.00
#
_symmetry.space_group_name_H-M   'P 1'
#
loop_
_entity.id
_entity.type
_entity.pdbx_description
1 polymer ?
#
loop_
_entity_poly.entity_id
_entity_poly.type
_entity_poly.pdbx_seq_one_letter_code
_entity_poly.pdbx_strand_id
1 'polypeptide(L)'
;MMRTFTYRFRSPLGGLAADLSARTVPPGEAAAPSVGIHRGVRLLLPRAGLHREDLAWLSFAVALRAEELCARCPKGVHLEIVSLDFPLTDYRPEVAALAMDGWLRGEFDLPDIGVTCSYTGGADPYAFAWGGAEQPLRSPRL
;
A
#
# COMPACT_ATOMS: atom_id res chain seq x y z
N MET A 1 -9.88 14.28 2.73
CA MET A 1 -9.78 14.27 4.21
C MET A 1 -8.71 13.26 4.59
N MET A 2 -7.95 13.46 5.67
CA MET A 2 -6.96 12.47 6.11
C MET A 2 -7.64 11.29 6.80
N ARG A 3 -7.24 10.07 6.43
CA ARG A 3 -7.73 8.83 7.03
C ARG A 3 -6.58 7.88 7.29
N THR A 4 -6.69 7.16 8.40
CA THR A 4 -5.75 6.12 8.78
C THR A 4 -6.41 4.76 8.59
N PHE A 5 -5.73 3.86 7.88
CA PHE A 5 -6.10 2.47 7.74
C PHE A 5 -5.17 1.61 8.60
N THR A 6 -5.77 0.80 9.48
CA THR A 6 -5.05 -0.06 10.41
C THR A 6 -5.07 -1.49 9.89
N TYR A 7 -3.94 -1.94 9.35
CA TYR A 7 -3.76 -3.32 8.94
C TYR A 7 -3.29 -4.17 10.12
N ARG A 8 -3.98 -5.28 10.39
CA ARG A 8 -3.60 -6.23 11.43
C ARG A 8 -3.85 -7.66 10.93
N PHE A 9 -2.81 -8.48 10.97
CA PHE A 9 -2.87 -9.92 10.76
C PHE A 9 -2.29 -10.63 11.97
N ARG A 10 -3.01 -11.63 12.50
CA ARG A 10 -2.56 -12.41 13.67
C ARG A 10 -2.24 -13.84 13.24
N SER A 11 -1.20 -14.40 13.82
CA SER A 11 -0.72 -15.75 13.58
C SER A 11 -0.22 -16.39 14.90
N PRO A 12 0.09 -17.70 14.91
CA PRO A 12 0.65 -18.36 16.08
C PRO A 12 2.05 -17.85 16.51
N LEU A 13 2.81 -17.23 15.62
CA LEU A 13 4.17 -16.72 15.90
C LEU A 13 4.21 -15.23 16.25
N GLY A 14 3.05 -14.57 16.34
CA GLY A 14 2.95 -13.12 16.39
C GLY A 14 2.05 -12.60 15.28
N GLY A 15 2.32 -11.41 14.76
CA GLY A 15 1.47 -10.81 13.73
C GLY A 15 2.22 -10.01 12.69
N LEU A 16 1.44 -9.45 11.77
CA LEU A 16 1.87 -8.39 10.88
C LEU A 16 0.98 -7.18 11.10
N ALA A 17 1.57 -5.99 11.22
CA ALA A 17 0.85 -4.78 11.53
C ALA A 17 1.48 -3.56 10.85
N ALA A 18 0.63 -2.70 10.30
CA ALA A 18 1.00 -1.34 9.91
C ALA A 18 -0.23 -0.42 9.99
N ASP A 19 0.01 0.84 10.31
CA ASP A 19 -0.96 1.92 10.24
C ASP A 19 -0.54 2.86 9.11
N LEU A 20 -1.39 2.98 8.10
CA LEU A 20 -1.16 3.86 6.97
C LEU A 20 -2.08 5.06 7.07
N SER A 21 -1.50 6.25 7.24
CA SER A 21 -2.21 7.52 7.18
C SER A 21 -2.02 8.15 5.81
N ALA A 22 -3.12 8.38 5.10
CA ALA A 22 -3.09 8.96 3.76
C ALA A 22 -4.31 9.84 3.48
N ARG A 23 -4.25 10.62 2.40
CA ARG A 23 -5.37 11.43 1.90
C ARG A 23 -5.31 11.59 0.39
N THR A 24 -6.47 11.82 -0.22
CA THR A 24 -6.57 12.24 -1.62
C THR A 24 -6.35 13.75 -1.76
N VAL A 25 -5.57 14.16 -2.75
CA VAL A 25 -5.30 15.55 -3.09
C VAL A 25 -5.61 15.75 -4.59
N PRO A 26 -6.29 16.84 -4.99
CA PRO A 26 -6.54 17.12 -6.38
C PRO A 26 -5.23 17.42 -7.16
N PRO A 27 -5.15 17.08 -8.45
CA PRO A 27 -4.01 17.45 -9.29
C PRO A 27 -3.88 18.97 -9.41
N GLY A 28 -2.69 19.52 -9.19
CA GLY A 28 -2.40 20.95 -9.32
C GLY A 28 -1.80 21.62 -8.08
N GLU A 29 -1.84 20.95 -6.93
CA GLU A 29 -1.12 21.36 -5.72
C GLU A 29 0.31 20.76 -5.76
N ALA A 30 1.32 21.56 -6.11
CA ALA A 30 2.74 21.20 -5.95
C ALA A 30 3.21 21.62 -4.55
N ALA A 31 3.98 20.86 -3.78
CA ALA A 31 5.37 20.47 -4.09
C ALA A 31 5.89 19.32 -3.18
N ALA A 32 5.14 18.24 -3.01
CA ALA A 32 5.68 17.03 -2.38
C ALA A 32 6.45 16.19 -3.43
N PRO A 33 7.56 15.54 -3.06
CA PRO A 33 8.18 14.52 -3.92
C PRO A 33 7.12 13.49 -4.30
N SER A 34 7.07 13.07 -5.56
CA SER A 34 6.04 12.15 -6.03
C SER A 34 6.55 11.08 -6.96
N VAL A 35 5.87 9.94 -6.94
CA VAL A 35 6.05 8.83 -7.88
C VAL A 35 4.83 8.77 -8.78
N GLY A 36 5.05 8.78 -10.09
CA GLY A 36 4.00 8.52 -11.06
C GLY A 36 3.72 7.03 -11.15
N ILE A 37 2.46 6.62 -11.01
CA ILE A 37 2.07 5.20 -11.04
C ILE A 37 1.47 4.85 -12.40
N HIS A 38 0.39 5.54 -12.75
CA HIS A 38 -0.36 5.34 -13.98
C HIS A 38 -1.04 6.65 -14.35
N ARG A 39 -1.48 6.84 -15.60
CA ARG A 39 -2.08 8.08 -16.14
C ARG A 39 -2.89 8.90 -15.12
N GLY A 40 -2.33 10.02 -14.66
CA GLY A 40 -2.99 10.94 -13.73
C GLY A 40 -3.07 10.46 -12.27
N VAL A 41 -2.58 9.26 -11.95
CA VAL A 41 -2.45 8.69 -10.60
C VAL A 41 -1.01 8.86 -10.13
N ARG A 42 -0.84 9.60 -9.03
CA ARG A 42 0.48 9.82 -8.40
C ARG A 42 0.44 9.53 -6.92
N LEU A 43 1.56 9.02 -6.40
CA LEU A 43 1.80 8.86 -4.97
C LEU A 43 2.70 10.00 -4.49
N LEU A 44 2.23 10.84 -3.58
CA LEU A 44 3.03 11.88 -2.94
C LEU A 44 3.67 11.31 -1.68
N LEU A 45 4.97 11.58 -1.52
CA LEU A 45 5.78 11.05 -0.44
C LEU A 45 5.72 11.96 0.79
N PRO A 46 5.78 11.39 2.01
CA PRO A 46 5.87 12.17 3.22
C PRO A 46 7.20 12.93 3.24
N ARG A 47 7.23 14.09 3.91
CA ARG A 47 8.44 14.92 4.02
C ARG A 47 9.61 14.21 4.70
N ALA A 48 9.32 13.28 5.61
CA ALA A 48 10.33 12.47 6.29
C ALA A 48 10.98 11.42 5.37
N GLY A 49 10.44 11.19 4.17
CA GLY A 49 10.84 10.12 3.28
C GLY A 49 10.18 8.78 3.64
N LEU A 50 10.36 7.80 2.74
CA LEU A 50 9.93 6.42 2.93
C LEU A 50 11.09 5.49 2.59
N HIS A 51 11.16 4.34 3.26
CA HIS A 51 12.08 3.29 2.85
C HIS A 51 11.73 2.83 1.42
N ARG A 52 12.76 2.52 0.63
CA ARG A 52 12.59 2.23 -0.80
C ARG A 52 11.68 1.02 -1.04
N GLU A 53 11.78 -0.01 -0.22
CA GLU A 53 10.96 -1.22 -0.35
C GLU A 53 9.50 -0.92 -0.03
N ASP A 54 9.22 -0.16 1.03
CA ASP A 54 7.86 0.24 1.38
C ASP A 54 7.25 1.09 0.27
N LEU A 55 8.02 2.03 -0.29
CA LEU A 55 7.59 2.82 -1.44
C LEU A 55 7.26 1.94 -2.65
N ALA A 56 8.05 0.91 -2.94
CA ALA A 56 7.77 -0.02 -4.03
C ALA A 56 6.47 -0.80 -3.79
N TRP A 57 6.24 -1.28 -2.57
CA TRP A 57 5.03 -2.00 -2.19
C TRP A 57 3.77 -1.12 -2.17
N LEU A 58 3.86 0.12 -1.66
CA LEU A 58 2.79 1.11 -1.74
C LEU A 58 2.46 1.42 -3.21
N SER A 59 3.48 1.70 -4.03
CA SER A 59 3.32 2.01 -5.45
C SER A 59 2.69 0.85 -6.21
N PHE A 60 3.08 -0.38 -5.89
CA PHE A 60 2.51 -1.59 -6.46
C PHE A 60 1.02 -1.73 -6.14
N ALA A 61 0.62 -1.58 -4.88
CA ALA A 61 -0.80 -1.64 -4.52
C ALA A 61 -1.64 -0.59 -5.26
N VAL A 62 -1.11 0.63 -5.45
CA VAL A 62 -1.77 1.66 -6.27
C VAL A 62 -1.84 1.24 -7.74
N ALA A 63 -0.77 0.63 -8.27
CA ALA A 63 -0.73 0.18 -9.66
C ALA A 63 -1.78 -0.92 -9.93
N LEU A 64 -2.01 -1.83 -8.98
CA LEU A 64 -3.07 -2.85 -9.06
C LEU A 64 -4.48 -2.25 -9.20
N ARG A 65 -4.68 -1.02 -8.73
CA ARG A 65 -5.97 -0.31 -8.71
C ARG A 65 -6.02 0.85 -9.70
N ALA A 66 -5.01 0.99 -10.55
CA ALA A 66 -4.81 2.19 -11.36
C ALA A 66 -6.00 2.45 -12.30
N GLU A 67 -6.55 1.39 -12.91
CA GLU A 67 -7.67 1.51 -13.84
C GLU A 67 -8.94 1.98 -13.13
N GLU A 68 -9.29 1.39 -11.98
CA GLU A 68 -10.44 1.81 -11.19
C GLU A 68 -10.27 3.23 -10.65
N LEU A 69 -9.07 3.60 -10.22
CA LEU A 69 -8.76 4.96 -9.80
C LEU A 69 -8.93 5.98 -10.94
N CYS A 70 -8.48 5.66 -12.15
CA CYS A 70 -8.71 6.50 -13.32
C CYS A 70 -10.19 6.61 -13.66
N ALA A 71 -10.96 5.52 -13.57
CA ALA A 71 -12.39 5.52 -13.83
C ALA A 71 -13.16 6.39 -12.81
N ARG A 72 -12.79 6.31 -11.52
CA ARG A 72 -13.39 7.12 -10.45
C ARG A 72 -12.91 8.57 -10.43
N CYS A 73 -11.69 8.83 -10.89
CA CYS A 73 -11.09 10.16 -10.93
C CYS A 73 -10.56 10.52 -12.33
N PRO A 74 -11.43 10.84 -13.30
CA PRO A 74 -11.03 11.09 -14.70
C PRO A 74 -10.07 12.28 -14.87
N LYS A 75 -10.07 13.22 -13.92
CA LYS A 75 -9.15 14.38 -13.91
C LYS A 75 -7.78 14.06 -13.33
N GLY A 76 -7.57 12.83 -12.85
CA GLY A 76 -6.40 12.41 -12.08
C GLY A 76 -6.61 12.52 -10.57
N VAL A 77 -5.75 11.84 -9.81
CA VAL A 77 -5.76 11.81 -8.35
C VAL A 77 -4.33 11.72 -7.81
N HIS A 78 -4.02 12.53 -6.80
CA HIS A 78 -2.81 12.39 -6.02
C HIS A 78 -3.15 11.73 -4.69
N LEU A 79 -2.39 10.71 -4.32
CA LEU A 79 -2.50 9.98 -3.07
C LEU A 79 -1.33 10.42 -2.19
N GLU A 80 -1.59 11.24 -1.18
CA GLU A 80 -0.55 11.69 -0.26
C GLU A 80 -0.41 10.73 0.90
N ILE A 81 0.77 10.12 1.02
CA ILE A 81 1.14 9.33 2.18
C ILE A 81 1.64 10.28 3.26
N VAL A 82 0.97 10.28 4.40
CA VAL A 82 1.29 11.13 5.55
C VAL A 82 2.23 10.38 6.50
N SER A 83 1.90 9.14 6.84
CA SER A 83 2.75 8.25 7.64
C SER A 83 2.49 6.79 7.32
N LEU A 84 3.51 5.96 7.55
CA LEU A 84 3.43 4.50 7.58
C LEU A 84 4.13 4.05 8.88
N ASP A 85 3.32 3.70 9.88
CA ASP A 85 3.79 3.40 11.23
C ASP A 85 3.62 1.90 11.49
N PHE A 86 4.62 1.25 12.09
CA PHE A 86 4.59 -0.19 12.35
C PHE A 86 5.47 -0.61 13.53
N PRO A 87 5.09 -1.67 14.28
CA PRO A 87 5.97 -2.30 15.25
C PRO A 87 7.05 -3.10 14.52
N LEU A 88 8.33 -2.84 14.83
CA LEU A 88 9.48 -3.41 14.12
C LEU A 88 9.49 -4.95 14.09
N THR A 89 9.00 -5.61 15.14
CA THR A 89 8.95 -7.08 15.24
C THR A 89 7.87 -7.72 14.38
N ASP A 90 6.86 -6.94 14.01
CA ASP A 90 5.63 -7.43 13.38
C ASP A 90 5.46 -6.74 12.00
N TYR A 91 6.56 -6.44 11.33
CA TYR A 91 6.53 -5.74 10.06
C TYR A 91 7.32 -6.46 8.98
N ARG A 92 6.74 -6.44 7.78
CA ARG A 92 7.39 -6.79 6.52
C ARG A 92 7.00 -5.77 5.46
N PRO A 93 7.87 -5.46 4.48
CA PRO A 93 7.54 -4.48 3.45
C PRO A 93 6.25 -4.78 2.67
N GLU A 94 5.91 -6.06 2.47
CA GLU A 94 4.64 -6.50 1.85
C GLU A 94 3.40 -5.94 2.57
N VAL A 95 3.50 -5.68 3.88
CA VAL A 95 2.42 -5.12 4.69
C VAL A 95 2.04 -3.71 4.24
N ALA A 96 2.98 -2.93 3.69
CA ALA A 96 2.68 -1.63 3.13
C ALA A 96 1.65 -1.72 1.99
N ALA A 97 1.77 -2.73 1.12
CA ALA A 97 0.82 -2.95 0.04
C ALA A 97 -0.57 -3.35 0.56
N LEU A 98 -0.62 -4.20 1.58
CA LEU A 98 -1.88 -4.61 2.23
C LEU A 98 -2.58 -3.44 2.90
N ALA A 99 -1.82 -2.58 3.60
CA ALA A 99 -2.35 -1.37 4.21
C ALA A 99 -2.85 -0.38 3.15
N MET A 100 -2.13 -0.23 2.04
CA MET A 100 -2.52 0.65 0.93
C MET A 100 -3.77 0.15 0.21
N ASP A 101 -3.87 -1.15 -0.11
CA ASP A 101 -5.09 -1.72 -0.72
C ASP A 101 -6.30 -1.52 0.20
N GLY A 102 -6.15 -1.81 1.50
CA GLY A 102 -7.21 -1.59 2.48
C GLY A 102 -7.66 -0.13 2.57
N TRP A 103 -6.70 0.81 2.56
CA TRP A 103 -6.99 2.24 2.53
C TRP A 103 -7.72 2.65 1.24
N LEU A 104 -7.25 2.19 0.07
CA LEU A 104 -7.86 2.48 -1.23
C LEU A 104 -9.29 1.97 -1.32
N ARG A 105 -9.55 0.74 -0.86
CA ARG A 105 -10.91 0.18 -0.81
C ARG A 105 -11.83 1.01 0.06
N GLY A 106 -11.36 1.44 1.23
CA GLY A 106 -12.13 2.28 2.14
C GLY A 106 -12.36 3.71 1.65
N GLU A 107 -11.43 4.28 0.87
CA GLU A 107 -11.53 5.66 0.37
C GLU A 107 -12.36 5.76 -0.90
N PHE A 108 -12.24 4.80 -1.81
CA PHE A 108 -12.88 4.83 -3.12
C PHE A 108 -14.02 3.82 -3.27
N ASP A 109 -14.39 3.09 -2.21
CA ASP A 109 -15.41 2.03 -2.27
C ASP A 109 -15.10 1.03 -3.39
N LEU A 110 -13.90 0.45 -3.33
CA LEU A 110 -13.40 -0.50 -4.33
C LEU A 110 -13.63 -1.95 -3.87
N PRO A 111 -13.92 -2.86 -4.81
CA PRO A 111 -14.08 -4.28 -4.49
C PRO A 111 -12.77 -4.92 -4.04
N ASP A 112 -12.86 -6.01 -3.31
CA ASP A 112 -11.70 -6.87 -3.03
C ASP A 112 -11.21 -7.56 -4.31
N ILE A 113 -9.90 -7.61 -4.52
CA ILE A 113 -9.24 -8.28 -5.67
C ILE A 113 -8.36 -9.46 -5.22
N GLY A 114 -8.41 -9.88 -3.96
CA GLY A 114 -7.60 -10.98 -3.45
C GLY A 114 -6.18 -10.58 -3.07
N VAL A 115 -5.97 -9.32 -2.67
CA VAL A 115 -4.73 -8.85 -2.03
C VAL A 115 -4.77 -9.24 -0.56
N THR A 116 -4.01 -10.28 -0.18
CA THR A 116 -4.15 -10.93 1.14
C THR A 116 -2.82 -11.47 1.68
N CYS A 117 -2.81 -11.77 2.99
CA CYS A 117 -1.74 -12.47 3.68
C CYS A 117 -2.32 -13.67 4.43
N SER A 118 -1.57 -14.77 4.46
CA SER A 118 -1.92 -16.00 5.16
C SER A 118 -0.71 -16.56 5.92
N TYR A 119 -0.96 -17.29 6.99
CA TYR A 119 0.06 -17.98 7.75
C TYR A 119 0.22 -19.40 7.20
N THR A 120 1.44 -19.76 6.81
CA THR A 120 1.77 -21.08 6.26
C THR A 120 2.78 -21.86 7.13
N GLY A 121 3.39 -21.19 8.12
CA GLY A 121 4.40 -21.78 9.00
C GLY A 121 5.77 -21.98 8.35
N GLY A 122 6.72 -22.56 9.08
CA GLY A 122 8.09 -22.74 8.61
C GLY A 122 8.97 -21.49 8.78
N ALA A 123 10.09 -21.44 8.04
CA ALA A 123 11.09 -20.38 8.17
C ALA A 123 10.62 -19.03 7.59
N ASP A 124 9.82 -19.05 6.52
CA ASP A 124 9.08 -17.89 6.02
C ASP A 124 7.57 -18.12 6.27
N PRO A 125 7.04 -17.73 7.44
CA PRO A 125 5.74 -18.18 7.89
C PRO A 125 4.55 -17.48 7.21
N TYR A 126 4.79 -16.49 6.34
CA TYR A 126 3.75 -15.67 5.73
C TYR A 126 3.75 -15.80 4.21
N ALA A 127 2.60 -16.14 3.65
CA ALA A 127 2.37 -16.18 2.21
C ALA A 127 1.44 -15.04 1.79
N PHE A 128 1.88 -14.28 0.79
CA PHE A 128 1.15 -13.13 0.25
C PHE A 128 0.57 -13.45 -1.13
N ALA A 129 -0.65 -12.98 -1.37
CA ALA A 129 -1.34 -13.09 -2.65
C ALA A 129 -1.73 -11.68 -3.15
N TRP A 130 -1.62 -11.47 -4.46
CA TRP A 130 -1.75 -10.15 -5.08
C TRP A 130 -2.77 -10.12 -6.21
N GLY A 131 -3.89 -10.85 -6.06
CA GLY A 131 -4.96 -10.86 -7.07
C GLY A 131 -4.55 -11.34 -8.47
N GLY A 132 -3.57 -12.24 -8.55
CA GLY A 132 -3.03 -12.76 -9.82
C GLY A 132 -1.88 -11.94 -10.42
N ALA A 133 -1.49 -10.82 -9.80
CA ALA A 133 -0.33 -10.05 -10.23
C ALA A 133 0.99 -10.64 -9.71
N GLU A 134 2.07 -10.44 -10.48
CA GLU A 134 3.43 -10.73 -10.02
C GLU A 134 3.90 -9.62 -9.06
N GLN A 135 4.56 -10.01 -7.98
CA GLN A 135 5.06 -9.08 -6.96
C GLN A 135 6.20 -8.18 -7.48
N PRO A 136 6.28 -6.92 -7.02
CA PRO A 136 7.22 -5.92 -7.54
C PRO A 136 8.67 -6.19 -7.12
N LEU A 137 8.86 -6.84 -5.98
CA LEU A 137 10.17 -7.17 -5.42
C LEU A 137 10.18 -8.65 -5.04
N ARG A 138 11.27 -9.34 -5.35
CA ARG A 138 11.53 -10.67 -4.80
C ARG A 138 12.23 -10.50 -3.47
N SER A 139 11.55 -10.87 -2.38
CA SER A 139 12.21 -11.02 -1.09
C SER A 139 13.32 -12.07 -1.25
N PRO A 140 14.58 -11.77 -0.87
CA PRO A 140 15.63 -12.78 -0.90
C PRO A 140 15.20 -13.90 0.03
N ARG A 141 15.00 -15.11 -0.52
CA ARG A 141 14.81 -16.31 0.28
C ARG A 141 16.16 -16.58 0.95
N LEU A 142 16.26 -16.27 2.24
CA LEU A 142 17.37 -16.71 3.08
C LEU A 142 17.28 -18.23 3.31
#